data_AF-A0A5C6BT91-F1
#
_entry.id   AF-A0A5C6BT91-F1
#
_cell.length_a   1.000
_cell.length_b   1.000
_cell.length_c   1.000
_cell.angle_alpha   90.00
_cell.angle_beta   90.00
_cell.angle_gamma   90.00
#
_symmetry.space_group_name_H-M   'P 1'
#
loop_
_entity.id
_entity.type
_entity.pdbx_description
1 polymer ?
#
loop_
_entity_poly.entity_id
_entity_poly.type
_entity_poly.pdbx_seq_one_letter_code
_entity_poly.pdbx_strand_id
1 'polypeptide(L)' 'MQVISRAESESIQFGKNLTLTVVEITDEYVRLGMTSTDGELNYWEEILYLQTQEAELQLN' A
#
# COMPACT_ATOMS: atom_id res chain seq x y z
N MET A 1 10.19 -10.04 9.07
CA MET A 1 8.99 -9.34 8.54
C MET A 1 8.84 -8.05 9.33
N GLN A 2 8.81 -6.91 8.64
CA GLN A 2 8.62 -5.60 9.27
C GLN A 2 7.25 -5.07 8.83
N VAL A 3 6.42 -4.67 9.78
CA VAL A 3 5.10 -4.07 9.53
C VAL A 3 5.24 -2.56 9.69
N ILE A 4 4.74 -1.80 8.73
CA ILE A 4 4.80 -0.34 8.73
C ILE A 4 3.42 0.18 8.35
N SER A 5 2.84 1.02 9.20
CA SER A 5 1.55 1.66 8.94
C SER A 5 1.74 2.96 8.15
N ARG A 6 0.84 3.20 7.20
CA ARG A 6 0.78 4.43 6.41
C ARG A 6 -0.68 4.85 6.24
N ALA A 7 -0.94 6.14 6.35
CA ALA A 7 -2.21 6.75 6.01
C ALA A 7 -2.27 7.10 4.52
N GLU A 8 -3.46 7.46 4.04
CA GLU A 8 -3.65 7.97 2.69
C GLU A 8 -2.74 9.17 2.42
N SER A 9 -2.21 9.26 1.19
CA SER A 9 -1.19 10.22 0.76
C SER A 9 0.18 10.11 1.43
N GLU A 10 0.37 9.20 2.39
CA GLU A 10 1.70 8.93 2.93
C GLU A 10 2.51 8.00 2.02
N SER A 11 3.82 8.19 2.04
CA SER A 11 4.76 7.38 1.27
C SER A 11 5.82 6.72 2.14
N ILE A 12 6.45 5.70 1.58
CA ILE A 12 7.62 5.05 2.13
C ILE A 12 8.64 4.82 1.02
N GLN A 13 9.88 5.15 1.31
CA GLN A 13 11.00 4.91 0.42
C GLN A 13 11.67 3.59 0.76
N PHE A 14 11.84 2.72 -0.23
CA PHE A 14 12.59 1.49 -0.15
C PHE A 14 13.92 1.65 -0.89
N GLY A 15 15.03 1.57 -0.15
CA GLY A 15 16.34 1.86 -0.71
C GLY A 15 16.45 3.32 -1.16
N LYS A 16 17.13 3.56 -2.28
CA LYS A 16 17.36 4.92 -2.80
C LYS A 16 16.37 5.34 -3.88
N ASN A 17 15.72 4.37 -4.51
CA ASN A 17 15.15 4.58 -5.85
C ASN A 17 13.71 4.12 -5.98
N LEU A 18 13.12 3.51 -4.95
CA LEU A 18 11.74 3.06 -4.98
C LEU A 18 10.93 3.82 -3.93
N THR A 19 9.83 4.41 -4.36
CA THR A 19 8.85 5.05 -3.47
C THR A 19 7.50 4.38 -3.69
N LEU A 20 6.89 3.96 -2.58
CA LEU A 20 5.52 3.47 -2.54
C LEU A 20 4.66 4.51 -1.83
N THR A 21 3.54 4.87 -2.42
CA THR A 21 2.60 5.86 -1.90
C THR A 21 1.22 5.21 -1.76
N VAL A 22 0.58 5.41 -0.62
CA VAL A 22 -0.83 5.05 -0.46
C VAL A 22 -1.65 6.13 -1.15
N VAL A 23 -2.27 5.78 -2.27
CA VAL A 23 -3.04 6.74 -3.09
C VAL A 23 -4.45 6.87 -2.56
N GLU A 24 -5.07 5.76 -2.17
CA GLU A 24 -6.46 5.72 -1.76
C GLU A 24 -6.68 4.53 -0.81
N ILE A 25 -7.49 4.74 0.22
CA ILE A 25 -7.95 3.69 1.12
C ILE A 25 -9.48 3.68 1.09
N THR A 26 -10.04 2.51 0.80
CA THR A 26 -11.48 2.25 0.91
C THR A 26 -11.70 1.03 1.80
N ASP A 27 -12.96 0.73 2.11
CA ASP A 27 -13.32 -0.48 2.85
C ASP A 27 -13.03 -1.76 2.05
N GLU A 28 -12.95 -1.66 0.72
CA GLU A 28 -12.83 -2.80 -0.19
C GLU A 28 -11.40 -2.99 -0.72
N TYR A 29 -10.64 -1.91 -0.87
CA TYR A 29 -9.31 -1.93 -1.44
C TYR A 29 -8.40 -0.84 -0.92
N VAL A 30 -7.10 -1.07 -1.08
CA VAL A 30 -6.06 -0.04 -0.99
C VAL A 30 -5.43 0.11 -2.36
N ARG A 31 -5.34 1.36 -2.84
CA ARG A 31 -4.65 1.70 -4.08
C ARG A 31 -3.25 2.21 -3.77
N LEU A 32 -2.26 1.58 -4.38
CA LEU A 32 -0.86 1.91 -4.19
C LEU A 32 -0.28 2.47 -5.49
N GLY A 33 0.43 3.58 -5.39
CA GLY A 33 1.24 4.14 -6.46
C GLY A 33 2.70 3.84 -6.19
N MET A 34 3.41 3.34 -7.20
CA MET A 34 4.83 3.03 -7.10
C MET A 34 5.59 3.83 -8.14
N THR A 35 6.64 4.53 -7.71
CA THR A 35 7.55 5.27 -8.57
C THR A 35 8.97 4.78 -8.38
N SER A 36 9.65 4.47 -9.48
CA SER A 36 11.07 4.15 -9.49
C SER A 36 11.89 5.27 -10.14
N THR A 37 13.03 5.61 -9.56
CA THR A 37 14.05 6.49 -10.18
C THR A 37 15.17 5.71 -10.87
N ASP A 38 15.13 4.37 -10.82
CA ASP A 38 16.06 3.49 -11.54
C ASP A 38 15.55 3.23 -12.97
N GLY A 39 15.89 4.10 -13.91
CA GLY A 39 15.58 3.94 -15.34
C GLY A 39 14.42 4.82 -15.85
N GLU A 40 13.77 4.41 -16.95
CA GLU A 40 12.58 5.10 -17.49
C GLU A 40 11.54 5.27 -16.38
N LEU A 41 10.87 6.43 -16.36
CA LEU A 41 9.82 6.76 -15.40
C LEU A 41 8.74 5.69 -15.43
N ASN A 42 8.85 4.80 -14.47
CA ASN A 42 8.02 3.62 -14.35
C ASN A 42 7.00 3.91 -13.25
N TYR A 43 5.82 4.38 -13.67
CA TYR A 43 4.65 4.49 -12.81
C TYR A 43 3.87 3.18 -12.86
N TRP A 44 3.66 2.57 -11.69
CA TRP A 44 2.88 1.35 -11.55
C TRP A 44 1.79 1.61 -10.51
N GLU A 45 0.55 1.23 -10.85
CA GLU A 45 -0.59 1.28 -9.94
C GLU A 45 -1.06 -0.14 -9.65
N GLU A 46 -1.26 -0.45 -8.37
CA GLU A 46 -1.78 -1.75 -7.93
C GLU A 46 -2.95 -1.55 -6.96
N ILE A 47 -4.03 -2.31 -7.17
CA ILE A 47 -5.21 -2.34 -6.31
C ILE A 47 -5.16 -3.63 -5.50
N LEU A 48 -4.99 -3.49 -4.18
CA LEU A 48 -5.01 -4.61 -3.25
C LEU A 48 -6.40 -4.70 -2.62
N TYR A 49 -7.18 -5.68 -3.05
CA TYR A 49 -8.47 -5.97 -2.44
C TYR A 49 -8.28 -6.54 -1.03
N LEU A 50 -8.98 -5.95 -0.07
CA LEU A 50 -8.98 -6.42 1.30
C LEU A 50 -9.85 -7.67 1.35
N GLN A 51 -9.24 -8.85 1.50
CA GLN A 51 -9.98 -10.01 1.97
C GLN A 51 -10.37 -9.73 3.41
N THR A 52 -11.62 -9.38 3.63
CA THR A 52 -12.24 -9.36 4.95
C THR A 52 -12.27 -10.80 5.46
N GLN A 53 -11.17 -11.24 6.09
CA GLN A 53 -11.34 -12.19 7.18
C GLN A 53 -12.06 -11.38 8.25
N GLU A 54 -13.39 -11.56 8.33
CA GLU A 54 -14.10 -11.36 9.58
C GLU A 54 -13.36 -12.19 10.62
N ALA A 55 -12.36 -11.58 11.26
CA ALA A 55 -11.73 -12.12 12.44
C ALA A 55 -12.88 -12.18 13.44
N GLU A 56 -13.41 -13.38 13.58
CA GLU A 56 -14.38 -13.78 14.58
C GLU A 56 -13.97 -13.18 15.94
N LEU A 57 -14.46 -11.98 16.23
CA LEU A 57 -14.71 -11.51 17.59
C LEU A 57 -15.93 -12.29 18.08
N GLN A 58 -15.75 -13.60 18.24
CA GLN A 58 -16.63 -14.39 19.09
C GLN A 58 -16.50 -13.80 20.49
N LEU A 59 -17.56 -13.09 20.89
CA LEU A 59 -17.94 -12.83 22.26
C LEU A 59 -17.58 -14.03 23.14
N ASN A 60 -16.60 -13.84 24.03
CA ASN A 60 -16.48 -14.54 25.30
C ASN A 60 -15.88 -13.58 26.32
#